data_AF-A0A0D3LK20-F1
#
_entry.id   AF-A0A0D3LK20-F1
#
_cell.length_a   1.000
_cell.length_b   1.000
_cell.length_c   1.000
_cell.angle_alpha   90.00
_cell.angle_beta   90.00
_cell.angle_gamma   90.00
#
_symmetry.space_group_name_H-M   'P 1'
#
loop_
_entity.id
_entity.type
_entity.pdbx_description
1 polymer ?
#
loop_
_entity_poly.entity_id
_entity_poly.type
_entity_poly.pdbx_seq_one_letter_code
_entity_poly.pdbx_strand_id
1 'polypeptide(L)'
;MQNAVLETSIQDDGGATIYTPWTTGYKNLMEYIANHNERIREAKADGEVLPADAKIIRNGLGRTIEFILRLYIKQLSELNRLDRIKVTDLPPFRTYTPSLATCLGVTDKTIQNHRRALVQAGIITAEENHGAFGLRIWLNPTLFLKDFVQKLWREEAAAESPENMPSNNAILAPFPSSESTETKNLRPLGPELQDPEKKIGPVNKGVFDGVPEPGQETSAEPEQPAAGQASAQDRTSVPCRTTRKGEGNLGQMQPQPSPGVPQKMKKNCAGGGGAAATAEELAERQHWRQFGISMVEDFWLYSKQRLYPYKKFIPLDEKVIKNFIWNNVFGGFPRSGTHNDYRQYLKQCKQRIDMAHNYLMSHPGFSILDPDKYFGDQDMQGSFHRTVVWYQNKERSRIMARVYAEADKFRKGTLTKGYKGNKYKPTLHQLYADHCQYISSYGNSEMLEQFKGFVAQNPGFYAGYSKAPKNID
;
A
#
# COMPACT_ATOMS: atom_id res chain seq x y z
N MET A 1 4.83 -26.69 2.37
CA MET A 1 4.48 -25.82 1.22
C MET A 1 5.24 -26.35 0.02
N GLN A 2 4.55 -27.00 -0.91
CA GLN A 2 5.14 -27.56 -2.12
C GLN A 2 5.48 -26.40 -3.08
N ASN A 3 6.72 -26.38 -3.56
CA ASN A 3 7.22 -25.40 -4.52
C ASN A 3 6.59 -25.68 -5.89
N ALA A 4 5.63 -24.87 -6.30
CA ALA A 4 5.28 -24.74 -7.71
C ALA A 4 6.47 -24.07 -8.42
N VAL A 5 7.21 -24.86 -9.19
CA VAL A 5 8.26 -24.41 -10.09
C VAL A 5 7.61 -23.53 -11.16
N LEU A 6 7.83 -22.21 -11.08
CA LEU A 6 7.51 -21.27 -12.16
C LEU A 6 8.56 -21.45 -13.27
N GLU A 7 8.47 -22.54 -14.01
CA GLU A 7 9.12 -22.73 -15.31
C GLU A 7 8.10 -22.43 -16.41
N THR A 8 7.79 -21.15 -16.60
CA THR A 8 7.12 -20.71 -17.83
C THR A 8 8.21 -20.51 -18.88
N SER A 9 8.46 -21.54 -19.68
CA SER A 9 9.21 -21.45 -20.94
C SER A 9 8.37 -20.65 -21.93
N ILE A 10 8.85 -19.47 -22.30
CA ILE A 10 8.33 -18.69 -23.43
C ILE A 10 9.39 -18.84 -24.52
N GLN A 11 9.07 -19.61 -25.56
CA GLN A 11 9.83 -19.62 -26.81
C GLN A 11 9.42 -18.39 -27.61
N ASP A 12 10.38 -17.54 -27.95
CA ASP A 12 10.17 -16.54 -29.00
C ASP A 12 11.47 -16.30 -29.78
N ASP A 13 11.30 -16.08 -31.09
CA ASP A 13 12.35 -16.11 -32.10
C ASP A 13 13.19 -14.81 -32.10
N GLY A 14 14.50 -14.94 -31.89
CA GLY A 14 15.50 -13.99 -32.40
C GLY A 14 15.95 -12.84 -31.49
N GLY A 15 15.45 -12.70 -30.26
CA GLY A 15 15.97 -11.75 -29.26
C GLY A 15 16.62 -12.50 -28.10
N ALA A 16 17.85 -12.18 -27.71
CA ALA A 16 18.50 -12.82 -26.56
C ALA A 16 17.79 -12.42 -25.24
N THR A 17 16.76 -13.18 -24.87
CA THR A 17 15.97 -12.96 -23.65
C THR A 17 16.85 -13.14 -22.43
N ILE A 18 16.96 -12.10 -21.59
CA ILE A 18 17.70 -12.13 -20.32
C ILE A 18 16.83 -12.85 -19.30
N TYR A 19 16.67 -14.15 -19.48
CA TYR A 19 16.12 -15.00 -18.44
C TYR A 19 17.21 -15.98 -18.04
N THR A 20 18.24 -15.49 -17.33
CA THR A 20 19.01 -16.40 -16.49
C THR A 20 18.02 -16.99 -15.50
N PRO A 21 17.74 -18.31 -15.56
CA PRO A 21 16.79 -18.92 -14.64
C PRO A 21 17.21 -18.56 -13.21
N TRP A 22 16.24 -18.27 -12.34
CA TRP A 22 16.45 -18.07 -10.90
C TRP A 22 17.48 -19.05 -10.30
N THR A 23 17.43 -20.29 -10.79
CA THR A 23 18.32 -21.38 -10.40
C THR A 23 19.80 -21.08 -10.65
N THR A 24 20.15 -20.43 -11.76
CA THR A 24 21.53 -20.05 -12.10
C THR A 24 22.04 -18.94 -11.18
N GLY A 25 21.25 -17.88 -10.99
CA GLY A 25 21.65 -16.77 -10.11
C GLY A 25 21.80 -17.20 -8.66
N TYR A 26 20.89 -18.06 -8.17
CA TYR A 26 21.00 -18.66 -6.85
C TYR A 26 22.22 -19.57 -6.72
N LYS A 27 22.49 -20.42 -7.72
CA LYS A 27 23.66 -21.31 -7.72
C LYS A 27 24.96 -20.51 -7.62
N ASN A 28 25.11 -19.47 -8.44
CA ASN A 28 26.28 -18.60 -8.44
C ASN A 28 26.48 -17.91 -7.08
N LEU A 29 25.38 -17.48 -6.46
CA LEU A 29 25.42 -16.89 -5.13
C LEU A 29 25.85 -17.92 -4.06
N MET A 30 25.32 -19.13 -4.11
CA MET A 30 25.67 -20.17 -3.13
C MET A 30 27.13 -20.62 -3.28
N GLU A 31 27.64 -20.69 -4.51
CA GLU A 31 29.06 -20.92 -4.80
C GLU A 31 29.93 -19.79 -4.22
N TYR A 32 29.54 -18.53 -4.42
CA TYR A 32 30.23 -17.39 -3.81
C TYR A 32 30.27 -17.48 -2.29
N ILE A 33 29.15 -17.83 -1.65
CA ILE A 33 29.07 -18.00 -0.19
C ILE A 33 29.99 -19.13 0.29
N ALA A 34 30.07 -20.23 -0.45
CA ALA A 34 30.96 -21.35 -0.13
C ALA A 34 32.44 -20.90 -0.19
N ASN A 35 32.85 -20.27 -1.28
CA ASN A 35 34.21 -19.79 -1.49
C ASN A 35 34.60 -18.70 -0.47
N HIS A 36 33.68 -17.77 -0.16
CA HIS A 36 33.89 -16.75 0.88
C HIS A 36 34.12 -17.38 2.26
N ASN A 37 33.32 -18.39 2.61
CA ASN A 37 33.47 -19.10 3.88
C ASN A 37 34.77 -19.91 3.94
N GLU A 38 35.21 -20.50 2.83
CA GLU A 38 36.46 -21.23 2.73
C GLU A 38 37.68 -20.32 2.92
N ARG A 39 37.73 -19.17 2.21
CA ARG A 39 38.79 -18.16 2.38
C ARG A 39 38.92 -17.67 3.83
N ILE A 40 37.79 -17.48 4.52
CA ILE A 40 37.81 -17.11 5.95
C ILE A 40 38.36 -18.24 6.83
N ARG A 41 38.16 -19.51 6.47
CA ARG A 41 38.73 -20.64 7.23
C ARG A 41 40.23 -20.79 6.97
N GLU A 42 40.66 -20.65 5.72
CA GLU A 42 42.07 -20.71 5.33
C GLU A 42 42.88 -19.61 6.00
N ALA A 43 42.44 -18.35 5.88
CA ALA A 43 43.10 -17.22 6.53
C ALA A 43 43.22 -17.40 8.07
N LYS A 44 42.22 -18.06 8.70
CA LYS A 44 42.30 -18.41 10.13
C LYS A 44 43.27 -19.53 10.44
N ALA A 45 43.44 -20.49 9.53
CA ALA A 45 44.39 -21.58 9.67
C ALA A 45 45.83 -21.08 9.51
N ASP A 46 46.05 -20.14 8.59
CA ASP A 46 47.36 -19.54 8.30
C ASP A 46 47.77 -18.45 9.31
N GLY A 47 46.89 -18.12 10.26
CA GLY A 47 47.12 -17.05 11.24
C GLY A 47 47.10 -15.65 10.63
N GLU A 48 46.55 -15.50 9.43
CA GLU A 48 46.39 -14.21 8.78
C GLU A 48 45.39 -13.34 9.57
N VAL A 49 45.75 -12.07 9.75
CA VAL A 49 44.86 -11.10 10.41
C VAL A 49 43.75 -10.73 9.44
N LEU A 50 42.65 -11.47 9.52
CA LEU A 50 41.43 -11.13 8.80
C LEU A 50 40.93 -9.74 9.21
N PRO A 51 40.30 -8.99 8.28
CA PRO A 51 39.56 -7.78 8.63
C PRO A 51 38.60 -8.07 9.79
N ALA A 52 38.51 -7.16 10.76
CA ALA A 52 37.71 -7.35 11.98
C ALA A 52 36.21 -7.62 11.68
N ASP A 53 35.78 -7.30 10.47
CA ASP A 53 34.44 -7.44 9.94
C ASP A 53 34.22 -8.69 9.07
N ALA A 54 35.25 -9.48 8.78
CA ALA A 54 35.13 -10.72 8.00
C ALA A 54 34.35 -11.80 8.78
N LYS A 55 33.12 -12.08 8.34
CA LYS A 55 32.21 -12.99 9.03
C LYS A 55 31.79 -14.18 8.17
N ILE A 56 31.82 -15.37 8.77
CA ILE A 56 31.32 -16.61 8.16
C ILE A 56 29.81 -16.49 7.98
N ILE A 57 29.35 -16.75 6.76
CA ILE A 57 27.93 -16.76 6.39
C ILE A 57 27.33 -18.10 6.83
N ARG A 58 26.53 -18.06 7.90
CA ARG A 58 25.83 -19.23 8.47
C ARG A 58 24.50 -19.49 7.76
N ASN A 59 23.90 -20.65 7.98
CA ASN A 59 22.63 -21.07 7.36
C ASN A 59 21.48 -20.06 7.52
N GLY A 60 21.35 -19.40 8.69
CA GLY A 60 20.33 -18.36 8.90
C GLY A 60 20.53 -17.13 8.01
N LEU A 61 21.79 -16.76 7.78
CA LEU A 61 22.16 -15.68 6.86
C LEU A 61 21.90 -16.10 5.41
N GLY A 62 22.26 -17.35 5.07
CA GLY A 62 21.96 -17.98 3.76
C GLY A 62 20.48 -17.95 3.40
N ARG A 63 19.59 -18.28 4.34
CA ARG A 63 18.13 -18.19 4.13
C ARG A 63 17.66 -16.75 3.89
N THR A 64 18.27 -15.79 4.57
CA THR A 64 17.89 -14.37 4.43
C THR A 64 18.26 -13.84 3.06
N ILE A 65 19.47 -14.17 2.58
CA ILE A 65 19.90 -13.74 1.25
C ILE A 65 19.13 -14.44 0.14
N GLU A 66 18.85 -15.74 0.26
CA GLU A 66 17.98 -16.46 -0.67
C GLU A 66 16.62 -15.77 -0.80
N PHE A 67 16.02 -15.41 0.33
CA PHE A 67 14.72 -14.76 0.35
C PHE A 67 14.77 -13.35 -0.26
N ILE A 68 15.81 -12.55 0.05
CA ILE A 68 16.03 -11.23 -0.54
C ILE A 68 16.19 -11.34 -2.06
N LEU A 69 17.03 -12.26 -2.54
CA LEU A 69 17.26 -12.45 -3.96
C LEU A 69 15.97 -12.85 -4.67
N ARG A 70 15.14 -13.72 -4.07
CA ARG A 70 13.87 -14.17 -4.64
C ARG A 70 12.87 -13.04 -4.80
N LEU A 71 12.76 -12.20 -3.78
CA LEU A 71 11.90 -11.01 -3.85
C LEU A 71 12.45 -9.99 -4.85
N TYR A 72 13.77 -9.86 -4.95
CA TYR A 72 14.39 -8.94 -5.90
C TYR A 72 14.16 -9.37 -7.36
N ILE A 73 14.35 -10.65 -7.68
CA ILE A 73 14.08 -11.18 -9.02
C ILE A 73 12.61 -11.00 -9.39
N LYS A 74 11.68 -11.20 -8.44
CA LYS A 74 10.26 -10.90 -8.63
C LYS A 74 10.02 -9.40 -8.90
N GLN A 75 10.68 -8.52 -8.16
CA GLN A 75 10.59 -7.07 -8.38
C GLN A 75 11.10 -6.70 -9.79
N LEU A 76 12.18 -7.34 -10.25
CA LEU A 76 12.74 -7.09 -11.58
C LEU A 76 11.85 -7.64 -12.70
N SER A 77 11.23 -8.81 -12.53
CA SER A 77 10.32 -9.38 -13.53
C SER A 77 9.05 -8.54 -13.69
N GLU A 78 8.53 -7.96 -12.60
CA GLU A 78 7.37 -7.06 -12.65
C GLU A 78 7.64 -5.75 -13.40
N LEU A 79 8.90 -5.30 -13.47
CA LEU A 79 9.26 -4.08 -14.19
C LEU A 79 9.24 -4.23 -15.72
N ASN A 80 9.03 -5.43 -16.26
CA ASN A 80 8.83 -5.74 -17.68
C ASN A 80 9.89 -5.10 -18.61
N ARG A 81 11.10 -4.90 -18.08
CA ARG A 81 12.19 -4.10 -18.68
C ARG A 81 13.56 -4.75 -18.58
N LEU A 82 13.64 -6.02 -18.16
CA LEU A 82 14.91 -6.73 -17.99
C LEU A 82 15.79 -6.63 -19.25
N ASP A 83 15.19 -6.71 -20.43
CA ASP A 83 15.83 -6.63 -21.75
C ASP A 83 16.56 -5.30 -22.03
N ARG A 84 16.29 -4.25 -21.24
CA ARG A 84 16.80 -2.89 -21.47
C ARG A 84 17.57 -2.30 -20.29
N ILE A 85 17.66 -3.01 -19.17
CA ILE A 85 18.35 -2.50 -17.99
C ILE A 85 19.83 -2.85 -18.10
N LYS A 86 20.68 -1.82 -18.21
CA LYS A 86 22.12 -1.98 -18.08
C LYS A 86 22.44 -2.51 -16.68
N VAL A 87 23.48 -3.34 -16.57
CA VAL A 87 23.94 -3.89 -15.27
C VAL A 87 24.24 -2.77 -14.27
N THR A 88 24.76 -1.63 -14.75
CA THR A 88 25.05 -0.44 -13.95
C THR A 88 23.79 0.26 -13.41
N ASP A 89 22.64 0.03 -14.04
CA ASP A 89 21.41 0.79 -13.81
C ASP A 89 20.34 -0.06 -13.11
N LEU A 90 20.76 -1.14 -12.44
CA LEU A 90 19.84 -2.01 -11.72
C LEU A 90 19.14 -1.25 -10.58
N PRO A 91 17.80 -1.31 -10.51
CA PRO A 91 17.06 -0.59 -9.49
C PRO A 91 17.33 -1.19 -8.11
N PRO A 92 17.29 -0.41 -7.02
CA PRO A 92 17.38 -0.94 -5.67
C PRO A 92 16.22 -1.88 -5.35
N PHE A 93 16.50 -2.92 -4.58
CA PHE A 93 15.49 -3.74 -3.93
C PHE A 93 14.81 -2.96 -2.80
N ARG A 94 13.49 -2.79 -2.87
CA ARG A 94 12.72 -2.06 -1.84
C ARG A 94 12.04 -3.03 -0.90
N THR A 95 12.27 -2.87 0.40
CA THR A 95 11.71 -3.77 1.41
C THR A 95 11.60 -3.10 2.78
N TYR A 96 11.11 -3.83 3.78
CA TYR A 96 11.00 -3.38 5.17
C TYR A 96 11.60 -4.43 6.10
N THR A 97 12.36 -3.99 7.11
CA THR A 97 12.96 -4.89 8.10
C THR A 97 11.91 -5.75 8.83
N PRO A 98 10.78 -5.19 9.31
CA PRO A 98 9.74 -6.00 9.97
C PRO A 98 9.09 -7.02 9.03
N SER A 99 8.94 -6.68 7.75
CA SER A 99 8.37 -7.60 6.76
C SER A 99 9.31 -8.78 6.49
N LEU A 100 10.61 -8.52 6.32
CA LEU A 100 11.61 -9.58 6.18
C LEU A 100 11.66 -10.48 7.43
N ALA A 101 11.63 -9.87 8.61
CA ALA A 101 11.63 -10.56 9.90
C ALA A 101 10.41 -11.49 10.04
N THR A 102 9.22 -10.98 9.73
CA THR A 102 7.97 -11.73 9.75
C THR A 102 8.00 -12.90 8.76
N CYS A 103 8.44 -12.67 7.52
CA CYS A 103 8.50 -13.72 6.50
C CYS A 103 9.50 -14.84 6.82
N LEU A 104 10.61 -14.50 7.48
CA LEU A 104 11.66 -15.45 7.84
C LEU A 104 11.48 -16.07 9.23
N GLY A 105 10.51 -15.61 10.02
CA GLY A 105 10.29 -16.06 11.39
C GLY A 105 11.44 -15.71 12.33
N VAL A 106 12.07 -14.55 12.13
CA VAL A 106 13.19 -14.05 12.96
C VAL A 106 12.88 -12.66 13.50
N THR A 107 13.70 -12.16 14.43
CA THR A 107 13.53 -10.80 14.96
C THR A 107 14.08 -9.73 14.01
N ASP A 108 13.59 -8.50 14.12
CA ASP A 108 14.12 -7.34 13.38
C ASP A 108 15.61 -7.15 13.62
N LYS A 109 16.07 -7.36 14.86
CA LYS A 109 17.49 -7.29 15.22
C LYS A 109 18.32 -8.32 14.47
N THR A 110 17.78 -9.52 14.29
CA THR A 110 18.42 -10.59 13.49
C THR A 110 18.57 -10.16 12.03
N ILE A 111 17.53 -9.58 11.41
CA ILE A 111 17.60 -9.07 10.03
C ILE A 111 18.62 -7.93 9.90
N GLN A 112 18.67 -6.99 10.85
CA GLN A 112 19.69 -5.93 10.86
C GLN A 112 21.10 -6.52 10.94
N ASN A 113 21.32 -7.51 11.81
CA ASN A 113 22.61 -8.19 11.93
C ASN A 113 22.97 -8.96 10.66
N HIS A 114 21.99 -9.60 10.03
CA HIS A 114 22.17 -10.29 8.75
C HIS A 114 22.58 -9.31 7.65
N ARG A 115 21.85 -8.19 7.49
CA ARG A 115 22.19 -7.16 6.50
C ARG A 115 23.61 -6.62 6.67
N ARG A 116 24.02 -6.27 7.89
CA ARG A 116 25.39 -5.82 8.16
C ARG A 116 26.43 -6.86 7.72
N ALA A 117 26.19 -8.14 8.00
CA ALA A 117 27.07 -9.22 7.56
C ALA A 117 27.09 -9.39 6.02
N LEU A 118 25.96 -9.15 5.34
CA LEU A 118 25.88 -9.21 3.88
C LEU A 118 26.59 -8.03 3.20
N VAL A 119 26.58 -6.84 3.82
CA VAL A 119 27.38 -5.68 3.39
C VAL A 119 28.87 -6.00 3.54
N GLN A 120 29.28 -6.52 4.70
CA GLN A 120 30.66 -6.93 4.95
C GLN A 120 31.15 -8.03 4.00
N ALA A 121 30.26 -8.95 3.59
CA ALA A 121 30.58 -9.98 2.61
C ALA A 121 30.59 -9.49 1.15
N GLY A 122 30.36 -8.20 0.89
CA GLY A 122 30.33 -7.62 -0.46
C GLY A 122 29.14 -8.08 -1.32
N ILE A 123 28.12 -8.66 -0.69
CA ILE A 123 26.90 -9.11 -1.39
C ILE A 123 25.91 -7.95 -1.56
N ILE A 124 25.76 -7.14 -0.51
CA ILE A 124 25.05 -5.87 -0.57
C ILE A 124 26.09 -4.78 -0.83
N THR A 125 25.97 -4.08 -1.96
CA THR A 125 26.90 -3.00 -2.33
C THR A 125 26.56 -1.68 -1.64
N ALA A 126 25.27 -1.42 -1.41
CA ALA A 126 24.80 -0.24 -0.72
C ALA A 126 23.47 -0.51 -0.01
N GLU A 127 23.19 0.24 1.06
CA GLU A 127 21.90 0.26 1.72
C GLU A 127 21.51 1.68 2.14
N GLU A 128 20.24 2.04 1.95
CA GLU A 128 19.67 3.32 2.39
C GLU A 128 18.40 3.09 3.21
N ASN A 129 18.38 3.62 4.43
CA ASN A 129 17.20 3.57 5.29
C ASN A 129 16.40 4.87 5.15
N HIS A 130 15.18 4.77 4.63
CA HIS A 130 14.26 5.89 4.45
C HIS A 130 13.18 5.95 5.55
N GLY A 131 13.43 5.34 6.72
CA GLY A 131 12.53 5.36 7.87
C GLY A 131 11.17 4.75 7.53
N ALA A 132 10.11 5.57 7.52
CA ALA A 132 8.76 5.14 7.19
C ALA A 132 8.61 4.62 5.74
N PHE A 133 9.47 5.05 4.82
CA PHE A 133 9.46 4.58 3.42
C PHE A 133 10.26 3.29 3.21
N GLY A 134 10.77 2.70 4.29
CA GLY A 134 11.43 1.40 4.28
C GLY A 134 12.91 1.48 3.94
N LEU A 135 13.39 0.40 3.35
CA LEU A 135 14.79 0.12 3.10
C LEU A 135 15.03 -0.09 1.61
N ARG A 136 16.09 0.53 1.09
CA ARG A 136 16.62 0.26 -0.25
C ARG A 136 17.93 -0.50 -0.13
N ILE A 137 18.04 -1.63 -0.83
CA ILE A 137 19.22 -2.49 -0.85
C ILE A 137 19.70 -2.62 -2.30
N TRP A 138 20.99 -2.42 -2.54
CA TRP A 138 21.62 -2.74 -3.82
C TRP A 138 22.40 -4.04 -3.68
N LEU A 139 22.09 -5.01 -4.54
CA LEU A 139 22.79 -6.29 -4.57
C LEU A 139 23.92 -6.22 -5.61
N ASN A 140 25.05 -6.86 -5.33
CA ASN A 140 26.17 -6.94 -6.27
C ASN A 140 25.78 -7.79 -7.50
N PRO A 141 25.59 -7.19 -8.69
CA PRO A 141 25.06 -7.92 -9.84
C PRO A 141 26.01 -8.99 -10.36
N THR A 142 27.32 -8.83 -10.12
CA THR A 142 28.34 -9.80 -10.56
C THR A 142 28.13 -11.18 -9.92
N LEU A 143 27.48 -11.25 -8.76
CA LEU A 143 27.28 -12.48 -8.00
C LEU A 143 26.13 -13.34 -8.52
N PHE A 144 25.04 -12.73 -9.01
CA PHE A 144 23.85 -13.46 -9.44
C PHE A 144 23.55 -13.33 -10.93
N LEU A 145 24.23 -12.42 -11.65
CA LEU A 145 24.17 -12.28 -13.11
C LEU A 145 25.49 -12.64 -13.78
N LYS A 146 26.36 -13.45 -13.15
CA LYS A 146 27.72 -13.78 -13.62
C LYS A 146 27.80 -14.06 -15.13
N ASP A 147 26.94 -14.94 -15.65
CA ASP A 147 26.93 -15.32 -17.08
C ASP A 147 26.52 -14.15 -17.99
N PHE A 148 25.56 -13.35 -17.54
CA PHE A 148 25.07 -12.18 -18.27
C PHE A 148 26.10 -11.04 -18.27
N VAL A 149 26.71 -10.76 -17.13
CA VAL A 149 27.77 -9.75 -17.00
C VAL A 149 28.99 -10.14 -17.82
N GLN A 150 29.40 -11.41 -17.79
CA GLN A 150 30.50 -11.89 -18.64
C GLN A 150 30.18 -11.75 -20.13
N LYS A 151 28.93 -12.01 -20.54
CA LYS A 151 28.50 -11.82 -21.93
C LYS A 151 28.57 -10.34 -22.33
N LEU A 152 28.03 -9.45 -21.51
CA LEU A 152 28.07 -8.02 -21.75
C LEU A 152 29.50 -7.47 -21.83
N TRP A 153 30.39 -7.88 -20.92
CA TRP A 153 31.79 -7.45 -20.97
C TRP A 153 32.53 -7.99 -22.19
N ARG A 154 32.19 -9.19 -22.68
CA ARG A 154 32.74 -9.69 -23.95
C ARG A 154 32.23 -8.89 -25.15
N GLU A 155 30.96 -8.50 -25.15
CA GLU A 155 30.37 -7.67 -26.20
C GLU A 155 30.95 -6.25 -26.20
N GLU A 156 31.14 -5.65 -25.02
CA GLU A 156 31.76 -4.33 -24.84
C GLU A 156 33.24 -4.35 -25.24
N ALA A 157 34.00 -5.36 -24.80
CA ALA A 157 35.39 -5.53 -25.23
C ALA A 157 35.53 -5.83 -26.74
N ALA A 158 34.55 -6.53 -27.33
CA ALA A 158 34.52 -6.76 -28.78
C ALA A 158 34.17 -5.48 -29.56
N ALA A 159 33.33 -4.60 -29.00
CA ALA A 159 33.00 -3.30 -29.58
C ALA A 159 34.17 -2.30 -29.50
N GLU A 160 35.02 -2.41 -28.47
CA GLU A 160 36.22 -1.58 -28.29
C GLU A 160 37.46 -2.11 -29.04
N SER A 161 37.39 -3.29 -29.67
CA SER A 161 38.50 -3.84 -30.44
C SER A 161 38.72 -3.04 -31.74
N PRO A 162 39.93 -2.51 -31.99
CA PRO A 162 40.22 -1.57 -33.09
C PRO A 162 40.17 -2.18 -34.51
N GLU A 163 39.88 -3.47 -34.67
CA GLU A 163 39.83 -4.13 -36.00
C GLU A 163 38.57 -3.81 -36.82
N ASN A 164 37.58 -3.11 -36.25
CA ASN A 164 36.35 -2.68 -36.94
C ASN A 164 36.30 -1.17 -37.25
N MET A 165 37.46 -0.53 -37.48
CA MET A 165 37.50 0.72 -38.23
C MET A 165 37.11 0.42 -39.69
N PRO A 166 36.01 0.98 -40.23
CA PRO A 166 35.75 0.87 -41.67
C PRO A 166 36.94 1.48 -42.41
N SER A 167 37.63 0.65 -43.19
CA SER A 167 38.71 1.08 -44.08
C SER A 167 38.19 2.21 -44.97
N ASN A 168 38.57 3.43 -44.64
CA ASN A 168 38.32 4.64 -45.43
C ASN A 168 39.21 4.61 -46.67
N ASN A 169 38.91 3.71 -47.60
CA ASN A 169 39.35 3.76 -48.99
C ASN A 169 38.11 3.99 -49.87
N ALA A 170 37.43 5.12 -49.66
CA ALA A 170 36.47 5.66 -50.61
C ALA A 170 37.04 6.95 -51.20
N ILE A 171 37.69 6.73 -52.34
CA ILE A 171 37.90 7.60 -53.50
C ILE A 171 37.20 8.97 -53.43
N LEU A 172 38.04 10.00 -53.55
CA LEU A 172 37.74 11.38 -53.95
C LEU A 172 36.50 11.50 -54.86
N ALA A 173 35.46 12.18 -54.36
CA ALA A 173 34.51 12.90 -55.21
C ALA A 173 34.70 14.41 -54.98
N PRO A 174 34.74 15.25 -56.03
CA PRO A 174 35.02 16.67 -55.90
C PRO A 174 33.78 17.42 -55.37
N PHE A 175 34.01 18.31 -54.41
CA PHE A 175 33.06 19.32 -53.98
C PHE A 175 32.72 20.28 -55.13
N PRO A 176 31.45 20.59 -55.40
CA PRO A 176 31.08 21.85 -56.03
C PRO A 176 30.91 22.92 -54.94
N SER A 177 31.74 23.95 -55.04
CA SER A 177 31.54 25.23 -54.35
C SER A 177 30.44 26.02 -55.04
N SER A 178 29.43 26.47 -54.29
CA SER A 178 28.64 27.67 -54.61
C SER A 178 27.83 28.04 -53.36
N GLU A 179 28.15 29.13 -52.68
CA GLU A 179 27.73 30.52 -52.97
C GLU A 179 26.41 30.90 -52.29
N SER A 180 26.48 32.08 -51.69
CA SER A 180 25.54 32.74 -50.81
C SER A 180 24.31 33.31 -51.51
N THR A 181 23.14 33.23 -50.86
CA THR A 181 22.08 34.25 -50.91
C THR A 181 21.18 34.06 -49.67
N GLU A 182 21.23 35.00 -48.74
CA GLU A 182 20.18 36.00 -48.46
C GLU A 182 18.96 35.48 -47.67
N THR A 183 18.97 35.92 -46.40
CA THR A 183 17.86 36.44 -45.59
C THR A 183 16.45 36.41 -46.18
N LYS A 184 15.47 35.93 -45.41
CA LYS A 184 14.38 36.75 -44.80
C LYS A 184 13.26 35.85 -44.22
N ASN A 185 12.67 36.34 -43.14
CA ASN A 185 11.36 35.96 -42.55
C ASN A 185 11.35 34.96 -41.40
N LEU A 186 11.91 35.38 -40.25
CA LEU A 186 11.31 35.08 -38.95
C LEU A 186 10.41 36.27 -38.57
N ARG A 187 9.11 36.03 -38.40
CA ARG A 187 8.23 36.92 -37.64
C ARG A 187 7.97 36.32 -36.26
N PRO A 188 8.23 37.08 -35.18
CA PRO A 188 7.75 36.80 -33.84
C PRO A 188 6.47 37.56 -33.51
N LEU A 189 5.79 37.12 -32.44
CA LEU A 189 5.00 37.89 -31.44
C LEU A 189 3.57 37.38 -31.20
N GLY A 190 3.31 37.07 -29.92
CA GLY A 190 1.98 37.00 -29.31
C GLY A 190 1.91 35.98 -28.16
N PRO A 191 1.25 36.31 -27.04
CA PRO A 191 1.93 36.96 -25.93
C PRO A 191 1.96 36.14 -24.64
N GLU A 192 3.01 36.46 -23.88
CA GLU A 192 3.31 36.12 -22.49
C GLU A 192 2.14 36.47 -21.55
N LEU A 193 1.51 35.45 -20.98
CA LEU A 193 0.54 35.59 -19.89
C LEU A 193 1.32 35.74 -18.59
N GLN A 194 1.34 36.98 -18.09
CA GLN A 194 1.80 37.30 -16.75
C GLN A 194 0.83 36.76 -15.70
N ASP A 195 1.40 36.03 -14.74
CA ASP A 195 0.75 35.62 -13.49
C ASP A 195 0.39 36.85 -12.63
N PRO A 196 -0.86 36.98 -12.15
CA PRO A 196 -1.15 37.91 -11.07
C PRO A 196 -0.73 37.32 -9.73
N GLU A 197 0.37 37.87 -9.19
CA GLU A 197 0.79 37.79 -7.81
C GLU A 197 -0.39 38.02 -6.84
N LYS A 198 -0.78 36.97 -6.11
CA LYS A 198 -1.68 37.12 -4.96
C LYS A 198 -0.86 37.60 -3.76
N LYS A 199 -0.97 38.91 -3.50
CA LYS A 199 -0.59 39.56 -2.25
C LYS A 199 -1.26 38.85 -1.06
N ILE A 200 -0.44 38.23 -0.23
CA ILE A 200 -0.81 37.76 1.11
C ILE A 200 -0.83 38.97 2.02
N GLY A 201 -2.01 39.34 2.51
CA GLY A 201 -2.17 40.39 3.51
C GLY A 201 -1.63 39.95 4.89
N PRO A 202 -1.19 40.90 5.74
CA PRO A 202 -0.61 40.59 7.04
C PRO A 202 -1.68 40.10 8.02
N VAL A 203 -1.51 38.88 8.53
CA VAL A 203 -2.32 38.35 9.64
C VAL A 203 -1.78 38.92 10.94
N ASN A 204 -2.67 39.61 11.66
CA ASN A 204 -2.48 40.19 12.97
C ASN A 204 -1.86 39.21 13.98
N LYS A 205 -0.75 39.62 14.60
CA LYS A 205 -0.23 39.05 15.84
C LYS A 205 -1.13 39.53 16.99
N GLY A 206 -2.07 38.67 17.39
CA GLY A 206 -2.81 38.82 18.64
C GLY A 206 -1.90 38.52 19.82
N VAL A 207 -1.69 39.56 20.63
CA VAL A 207 -1.15 39.55 21.99
C VAL A 207 -1.89 38.51 22.83
N PHE A 208 -1.16 37.61 23.50
CA PHE A 208 -1.68 36.82 24.61
C PHE A 208 -0.81 37.09 25.82
N ASP A 209 -1.41 37.80 26.77
CA ASP A 209 -0.83 38.19 28.04
C ASP A 209 -0.66 36.99 28.98
N GLY A 210 0.19 37.21 29.98
CA GLY A 210 0.85 36.18 30.78
C GLY A 210 -0.04 35.36 31.68
N VAL A 211 0.51 34.19 32.05
CA VAL A 211 0.18 33.48 33.29
C VAL A 211 1.52 33.01 33.89
N PRO A 212 1.74 33.18 35.20
CA PRO A 212 3.08 33.24 35.79
C PRO A 212 3.66 31.86 36.14
N GLU A 213 5.00 31.82 36.15
CA GLU A 213 5.83 30.85 36.87
C GLU A 213 5.47 30.79 38.36
N PRO A 214 5.62 29.61 38.97
CA PRO A 214 6.12 29.54 40.33
C PRO A 214 7.37 28.65 40.43
N GLY A 215 8.47 29.27 40.82
CA GLY A 215 9.17 28.93 42.06
C GLY A 215 9.94 27.62 42.09
N GLN A 216 11.25 27.73 41.91
CA GLN A 216 12.24 26.86 42.54
C GLN A 216 12.16 27.00 44.07
N GLU A 217 12.19 25.89 44.81
CA GLU A 217 12.78 25.84 46.16
C GLU A 217 13.24 24.42 46.50
N THR A 218 14.57 24.32 46.65
CA THR A 218 15.36 23.59 47.66
C THR A 218 14.95 22.21 48.20
N SER A 219 15.85 21.26 47.94
CA SER A 219 16.54 20.36 48.90
C SER A 219 15.88 20.07 50.26
N ALA A 220 15.58 18.79 50.51
CA ALA A 220 15.97 18.10 51.75
C ALA A 220 15.76 16.58 51.61
N GLU A 221 16.85 15.83 51.80
CA GLU A 221 16.92 14.42 52.16
C GLU A 221 16.32 14.22 53.57
N PRO A 222 15.71 13.06 53.88
CA PRO A 222 16.40 12.20 54.84
C PRO A 222 16.25 10.68 54.61
N GLU A 223 17.13 10.01 55.34
CA GLU A 223 17.50 8.61 55.44
C GLU A 223 16.39 7.56 55.62
N GLN A 224 16.80 6.32 55.31
CA GLN A 224 16.11 5.04 55.52
C GLN A 224 15.73 4.79 57.00
N PRO A 225 14.92 3.75 57.29
CA PRO A 225 15.55 2.45 57.57
C PRO A 225 14.78 1.23 57.04
N ALA A 226 15.45 0.10 57.24
CA ALA A 226 15.29 -1.22 56.67
C ALA A 226 14.09 -2.07 57.15
N ALA A 227 13.99 -3.23 56.47
CA ALA A 227 13.50 -4.54 56.90
C ALA A 227 12.15 -5.01 56.33
N GLY A 228 12.16 -6.24 55.80
CA GLY A 228 10.93 -6.99 55.50
C GLY A 228 11.11 -8.11 54.48
N GLN A 229 11.57 -9.27 54.95
CA GLN A 229 11.54 -10.55 54.24
C GLN A 229 10.09 -10.97 53.90
N ALA A 230 9.86 -11.52 52.71
CA ALA A 230 8.74 -12.44 52.42
C ALA A 230 9.09 -13.25 51.15
N SER A 231 9.57 -14.49 51.34
CA SER A 231 8.81 -15.74 51.16
C SER A 231 8.59 -16.14 49.69
N ALA A 232 9.40 -17.09 49.24
CA ALA A 232 9.20 -17.86 48.04
C ALA A 232 7.94 -18.74 48.18
N GLN A 233 7.02 -18.63 47.22
CA GLN A 233 5.98 -19.62 46.99
C GLN A 233 5.98 -20.02 45.50
N ASP A 234 6.61 -21.16 45.27
CA ASP A 234 6.08 -22.32 44.58
C ASP A 234 5.01 -22.07 43.50
N ARG A 235 5.43 -22.10 42.23
CA ARG A 235 4.53 -22.17 41.08
C ARG A 235 4.49 -23.60 40.56
N THR A 236 3.48 -24.33 41.00
CA THR A 236 3.04 -25.58 40.38
C THR A 236 2.50 -25.32 38.98
N SER A 237 3.10 -26.04 38.03
CA SER A 237 2.76 -26.07 36.61
C SER A 237 1.44 -26.80 36.36
N VAL A 238 0.46 -26.11 35.78
CA VAL A 238 -0.75 -26.72 35.21
C VAL A 238 -0.62 -26.77 33.69
N PRO A 239 -0.65 -27.95 33.04
CA PRO A 239 -0.70 -28.03 31.58
C PRO A 239 -2.14 -27.87 31.08
N CYS A 240 -2.39 -26.81 30.31
CA CYS A 240 -3.66 -26.59 29.61
C CYS A 240 -3.69 -27.43 28.31
N ARG A 241 -4.47 -28.52 28.34
CA ARG A 241 -4.74 -29.42 27.22
C ARG A 241 -5.81 -28.78 26.33
N THR A 242 -5.43 -28.34 25.12
CA THR A 242 -6.39 -27.90 24.09
C THR A 242 -6.62 -29.02 23.07
N THR A 243 -7.77 -29.69 23.16
CA THR A 243 -8.32 -30.49 22.05
C THR A 243 -9.26 -29.62 21.24
N ARG A 244 -8.86 -29.28 20.01
CA ARG A 244 -9.68 -28.59 19.01
C ARG A 244 -10.15 -29.64 17.99
N LYS A 245 -11.43 -30.00 18.02
CA LYS A 245 -12.14 -30.69 16.94
C LYS A 245 -13.41 -29.89 16.68
N GLY A 246 -13.55 -29.40 15.45
CA GLY A 246 -14.64 -28.52 15.04
C GLY A 246 -14.44 -28.10 13.60
N GLU A 247 -14.61 -29.07 12.69
CA GLU A 247 -14.92 -28.82 11.28
C GLU A 247 -16.31 -28.20 11.18
N GLY A 248 -16.52 -27.23 10.30
CA GLY A 248 -17.85 -26.70 10.07
C GLY A 248 -17.95 -25.41 9.26
N ASN A 249 -17.96 -25.58 7.93
CA ASN A 249 -18.87 -24.89 7.00
C ASN A 249 -18.72 -23.37 6.79
N LEU A 250 -17.90 -23.00 5.80
CA LEU A 250 -17.94 -21.67 5.16
C LEU A 250 -19.08 -21.64 4.13
N GLY A 251 -20.24 -21.15 4.55
CA GLY A 251 -21.34 -20.83 3.65
C GLY A 251 -20.95 -19.72 2.66
N GLN A 252 -21.15 -19.97 1.37
CA GLN A 252 -21.07 -18.96 0.32
C GLN A 252 -22.15 -17.89 0.58
N MET A 253 -21.76 -16.72 1.06
CA MET A 253 -22.65 -15.54 1.08
C MET A 253 -22.82 -15.05 -0.36
N GLN A 254 -24.04 -15.10 -0.87
CA GLN A 254 -24.43 -14.35 -2.07
C GLN A 254 -24.22 -12.85 -1.83
N PRO A 255 -23.67 -12.11 -2.80
CA PRO A 255 -23.45 -10.68 -2.68
C PRO A 255 -24.79 -9.93 -2.64
N GLN A 256 -25.07 -9.27 -1.53
CA GLN A 256 -26.15 -8.28 -1.46
C GLN A 256 -25.82 -7.07 -2.35
N PRO A 257 -26.84 -6.40 -2.95
CA PRO A 257 -26.64 -5.22 -3.77
C PRO A 257 -25.92 -4.13 -2.95
N SER A 258 -24.84 -3.59 -3.52
CA SER A 258 -23.99 -2.60 -2.86
C SER A 258 -24.79 -1.36 -2.44
N PRO A 259 -24.76 -0.95 -1.14
CA PRO A 259 -25.38 0.30 -0.70
C PRO A 259 -24.65 1.47 -1.35
N GLY A 260 -25.34 2.23 -2.21
CA GLY A 260 -24.83 3.48 -2.78
C GLY A 260 -24.57 3.49 -4.29
N VAL A 261 -24.64 2.34 -4.98
CA VAL A 261 -24.80 2.35 -6.44
C VAL A 261 -26.29 2.57 -6.71
N PRO A 262 -26.73 3.62 -7.43
CA PRO A 262 -28.12 3.75 -7.84
C PRO A 262 -28.52 2.47 -8.57
N GLN A 263 -29.41 1.67 -7.98
CA GLN A 263 -29.74 0.35 -8.50
C GLN A 263 -30.21 0.49 -9.96
N LYS A 264 -29.59 -0.28 -10.86
CA LYS A 264 -30.14 -0.52 -12.19
C LYS A 264 -31.46 -1.27 -12.00
N MET A 265 -32.58 -0.53 -11.93
CA MET A 265 -33.88 -1.13 -12.15
C MET A 265 -33.86 -1.80 -13.53
N LYS A 266 -34.17 -3.10 -13.57
CA LYS A 266 -34.38 -3.84 -14.82
C LYS A 266 -35.41 -3.07 -15.64
N LYS A 267 -34.93 -2.48 -16.72
CA LYS A 267 -35.72 -1.65 -17.61
C LYS A 267 -36.56 -2.59 -18.49
N ASN A 268 -37.85 -2.68 -18.20
CA ASN A 268 -38.83 -3.18 -19.17
C ASN A 268 -38.89 -2.17 -20.31
N CYS A 269 -38.02 -2.32 -21.32
CA CYS A 269 -38.11 -1.61 -22.58
C CYS A 269 -38.94 -2.46 -23.55
N ALA A 270 -40.27 -2.32 -23.47
CA ALA A 270 -41.17 -2.72 -24.54
C ALA A 270 -41.79 -1.45 -25.14
N GLY A 271 -41.69 -1.30 -26.47
CA GLY A 271 -42.30 -0.23 -27.29
C GLY A 271 -41.54 1.10 -27.26
N GLY A 272 -41.08 1.69 -28.35
CA GLY A 272 -41.65 1.72 -29.70
C GLY A 272 -42.62 2.90 -29.82
N GLY A 273 -42.10 4.09 -30.14
CA GLY A 273 -42.91 5.31 -30.31
C GLY A 273 -42.06 6.59 -30.15
N GLY A 274 -41.39 6.99 -31.22
CA GLY A 274 -40.52 8.17 -31.26
C GLY A 274 -41.28 9.48 -31.25
N ALA A 275 -41.74 9.94 -30.09
CA ALA A 275 -41.95 11.37 -29.88
C ALA A 275 -40.57 12.04 -29.77
N ALA A 276 -40.32 13.07 -30.59
CA ALA A 276 -39.10 13.86 -30.50
C ALA A 276 -39.02 14.45 -29.08
N ALA A 277 -37.91 14.17 -28.38
CA ALA A 277 -37.64 14.74 -27.07
C ALA A 277 -37.74 16.26 -27.16
N THR A 278 -38.33 16.90 -26.16
CA THR A 278 -38.42 18.37 -26.14
C THR A 278 -37.01 18.98 -26.03
N ALA A 279 -36.85 20.22 -26.48
CA ALA A 279 -35.57 20.92 -26.39
C ALA A 279 -35.04 20.98 -24.93
N GLU A 280 -35.95 21.10 -23.96
CA GLU A 280 -35.65 21.09 -22.53
C GLU A 280 -35.12 19.73 -22.05
N GLU A 281 -35.77 18.62 -22.44
CA GLU A 281 -35.27 17.27 -22.13
C GLU A 281 -33.87 17.01 -22.73
N LEU A 282 -33.59 17.56 -23.91
CA LEU A 282 -32.28 17.45 -24.55
C LEU A 282 -31.22 18.23 -23.76
N ALA A 283 -31.53 19.45 -23.35
CA ALA A 283 -30.64 20.28 -22.53
C ALA A 283 -30.34 19.62 -21.18
N GLU A 284 -31.36 19.05 -20.53
CA GLU A 284 -31.18 18.31 -19.27
C GLU A 284 -30.28 17.07 -19.45
N ARG A 285 -30.46 16.32 -20.56
CA ARG A 285 -29.57 15.19 -20.91
C ARG A 285 -28.13 15.63 -21.11
N GLN A 286 -27.92 16.76 -21.77
CA GLN A 286 -26.58 17.30 -21.99
C GLN A 286 -25.93 17.73 -20.68
N HIS A 287 -26.66 18.44 -19.82
CA HIS A 287 -26.19 18.85 -18.50
C HIS A 287 -25.78 17.63 -17.65
N TRP A 288 -26.64 16.60 -17.57
CA TRP A 288 -26.32 15.35 -16.87
C TRP A 288 -25.09 14.64 -17.45
N ARG A 289 -24.95 14.63 -18.78
CA ARG A 289 -23.79 14.03 -19.44
C ARG A 289 -22.50 14.79 -19.11
N GLN A 290 -22.52 16.12 -19.14
CA GLN A 290 -21.37 16.95 -18.78
C GLN A 290 -20.98 16.75 -17.31
N PHE A 291 -21.97 16.71 -16.41
CA PHE A 291 -21.74 16.38 -15.00
C PHE A 291 -21.07 15.02 -14.84
N GLY A 292 -21.61 13.97 -15.48
CA GLY A 292 -21.01 12.64 -15.42
C GLY A 292 -19.58 12.60 -15.97
N ILE A 293 -19.30 13.32 -17.06
CA ILE A 293 -17.96 13.38 -17.66
C ILE A 293 -17.00 14.00 -16.65
N SER A 294 -17.35 15.15 -16.07
CA SER A 294 -16.50 15.82 -15.07
C SER A 294 -16.18 14.92 -13.87
N MET A 295 -17.13 14.09 -13.43
CA MET A 295 -16.94 13.17 -12.31
C MET A 295 -16.03 12.00 -12.66
N VAL A 296 -16.16 11.45 -13.87
CA VAL A 296 -15.25 10.41 -14.38
C VAL A 296 -13.83 10.95 -14.51
N GLU A 297 -13.67 12.20 -14.96
CA GLU A 297 -12.36 12.84 -15.09
C GLU A 297 -11.70 13.10 -13.74
N ASP A 298 -12.42 13.67 -12.78
CA ASP A 298 -11.92 13.88 -11.42
C ASP A 298 -11.53 12.53 -10.76
N PHE A 299 -12.38 11.50 -10.91
CA PHE A 299 -12.09 10.18 -10.39
C PHE A 299 -10.86 9.53 -11.05
N TRP A 300 -10.74 9.62 -12.37
CA TRP A 300 -9.62 9.06 -13.11
C TRP A 300 -8.31 9.76 -12.77
N LEU A 301 -8.30 11.10 -12.74
CA LEU A 301 -7.10 11.88 -12.39
C LEU A 301 -6.59 11.49 -10.99
N TYR A 302 -7.50 11.40 -10.02
CA TYR A 302 -7.19 10.97 -8.67
C TYR A 302 -6.62 9.54 -8.63
N SER A 303 -7.27 8.61 -9.34
CA SER A 303 -6.82 7.21 -9.41
C SER A 303 -5.46 7.07 -10.08
N LYS A 304 -5.21 7.79 -11.17
CA LYS A 304 -3.94 7.82 -11.89
C LYS A 304 -2.80 8.28 -10.99
N GLN A 305 -3.00 9.37 -10.23
CA GLN A 305 -1.98 9.89 -9.31
C GLN A 305 -1.65 8.90 -8.18
N ARG A 306 -2.67 8.22 -7.62
CA ARG A 306 -2.48 7.30 -6.50
C ARG A 306 -1.94 5.94 -6.91
N LEU A 307 -2.53 5.34 -7.94
CA LEU A 307 -2.30 3.94 -8.29
C LEU A 307 -1.30 3.76 -9.43
N TYR A 308 -1.15 4.77 -10.30
CA TYR A 308 -0.33 4.67 -11.51
C TYR A 308 0.64 5.86 -11.68
N PRO A 309 1.36 6.31 -10.63
CA PRO A 309 2.15 7.54 -10.67
C PRO A 309 3.27 7.53 -11.72
N TYR A 310 3.77 6.35 -12.10
CA TYR A 310 4.89 6.20 -13.04
C TYR A 310 4.47 5.77 -14.45
N LYS A 311 3.18 5.47 -14.66
CA LYS A 311 2.69 4.98 -15.96
C LYS A 311 2.27 6.17 -16.82
N LYS A 312 2.87 6.28 -18.00
CA LYS A 312 2.43 7.23 -19.04
C LYS A 312 1.31 6.58 -19.84
N PHE A 313 0.24 7.32 -20.09
CA PHE A 313 -0.91 6.86 -20.86
C PHE A 313 -1.04 7.67 -22.14
N ILE A 314 -1.34 7.00 -23.24
CA ILE A 314 -1.66 7.64 -24.51
C ILE A 314 -3.12 8.14 -24.41
N PRO A 315 -3.48 9.28 -25.02
CA PRO A 315 -4.84 9.82 -24.94
C PRO A 315 -5.95 8.83 -25.34
N LEU A 316 -5.66 7.90 -26.26
CA LEU A 316 -6.59 6.85 -26.68
C LEU A 316 -6.89 5.86 -25.53
N ASP A 317 -5.86 5.42 -24.80
CA ASP A 317 -6.02 4.51 -23.65
C ASP A 317 -6.79 5.19 -22.54
N GLU A 318 -6.51 6.46 -22.25
CA GLU A 318 -7.26 7.21 -21.23
C GLU A 318 -8.74 7.29 -21.57
N LYS A 319 -9.08 7.46 -22.85
CA LYS A 319 -10.48 7.46 -23.31
C LYS A 319 -11.15 6.10 -23.05
N VAL A 320 -10.46 4.99 -23.32
CA VAL A 320 -10.96 3.64 -23.06
C VAL A 320 -11.16 3.42 -21.56
N ILE A 321 -10.19 3.80 -20.73
CA ILE A 321 -10.25 3.68 -19.27
C ILE A 321 -11.40 4.51 -18.68
N LYS A 322 -11.54 5.77 -19.12
CA LYS A 322 -12.66 6.64 -18.71
C LYS A 322 -14.01 6.02 -19.09
N ASN A 323 -14.13 5.36 -20.24
CA ASN A 323 -15.34 4.64 -20.63
C ASN A 323 -15.62 3.43 -19.70
N PHE A 324 -14.60 2.67 -19.29
CA PHE A 324 -14.78 1.61 -18.29
C PHE A 324 -15.26 2.17 -16.96
N ILE A 325 -14.67 3.28 -16.49
CA ILE A 325 -15.11 3.96 -15.26
C ILE A 325 -16.57 4.42 -15.40
N TRP A 326 -16.93 5.05 -16.52
CA TRP A 326 -18.31 5.48 -16.78
C TRP A 326 -19.31 4.32 -16.66
N ASN A 327 -19.03 3.20 -17.34
CA ASN A 327 -19.96 2.08 -17.42
C ASN A 327 -19.97 1.21 -16.16
N ASN A 328 -18.82 0.91 -15.60
CA ASN A 328 -18.66 -0.11 -14.56
C ASN A 328 -18.59 0.45 -13.16
N VAL A 329 -18.03 1.66 -12.98
CA VAL A 329 -17.95 2.31 -11.67
C VAL A 329 -19.22 3.10 -11.41
N PHE A 330 -19.64 3.95 -12.35
CA PHE A 330 -20.82 4.80 -12.20
C PHE A 330 -22.11 4.24 -12.80
N GLY A 331 -22.05 3.05 -13.42
CA GLY A 331 -23.24 2.38 -13.96
C GLY A 331 -23.89 3.11 -15.14
N GLY A 332 -23.17 4.03 -15.78
CA GLY A 332 -23.67 4.89 -16.85
C GLY A 332 -24.54 6.06 -16.40
N PHE A 333 -24.46 6.46 -15.12
CA PHE A 333 -25.24 7.55 -14.53
C PHE A 333 -26.75 7.43 -14.79
N PRO A 334 -27.42 6.38 -14.29
CA PRO A 334 -28.88 6.28 -14.40
C PRO A 334 -29.57 7.53 -13.82
N ARG A 335 -30.67 7.95 -14.46
CA ARG A 335 -31.46 9.14 -14.10
C ARG A 335 -32.11 9.10 -12.71
N SER A 336 -32.03 7.96 -12.01
CA SER A 336 -32.65 7.80 -10.68
C SER A 336 -31.86 8.45 -9.54
N GLY A 337 -30.58 8.78 -9.74
CA GLY A 337 -29.74 9.40 -8.70
C GLY A 337 -29.74 10.93 -8.77
N THR A 338 -29.64 11.59 -7.61
CA THR A 338 -29.42 13.04 -7.56
C THR A 338 -27.93 13.39 -7.73
N HIS A 339 -27.62 14.64 -8.10
CA HIS A 339 -26.23 15.11 -8.17
C HIS A 339 -25.47 14.92 -6.85
N ASN A 340 -26.16 15.10 -5.71
CA ASN A 340 -25.57 14.93 -4.39
C ASN A 340 -25.22 13.46 -4.11
N ASP A 341 -26.09 12.53 -4.49
CA ASP A 341 -25.86 11.09 -4.32
C ASP A 341 -24.60 10.66 -5.07
N TYR A 342 -24.46 11.10 -6.32
CA TYR A 342 -23.26 10.80 -7.10
C TYR A 342 -21.99 11.44 -6.52
N ARG A 343 -22.07 12.65 -5.93
CA ARG A 343 -20.92 13.28 -5.27
C ARG A 343 -20.50 12.51 -4.02
N GLN A 344 -21.46 12.03 -3.23
CA GLN A 344 -21.20 11.15 -2.09
C GLN A 344 -20.59 9.83 -2.56
N TYR A 345 -21.13 9.23 -3.62
CA TYR A 345 -20.60 8.00 -4.20
C TYR A 345 -19.18 8.20 -4.73
N LEU A 346 -18.88 9.31 -5.40
CA LEU A 346 -17.52 9.66 -5.83
C LEU A 346 -16.55 9.72 -4.64
N LYS A 347 -16.97 10.33 -3.52
CA LYS A 347 -16.17 10.37 -2.28
C LYS A 347 -15.88 8.95 -1.77
N GLN A 348 -16.87 8.05 -1.79
CA GLN A 348 -16.67 6.63 -1.43
C GLN A 348 -15.70 5.94 -2.39
N CYS A 349 -15.83 6.15 -3.70
CA CYS A 349 -14.91 5.61 -4.70
C CYS A 349 -13.47 6.08 -4.46
N LYS A 350 -13.25 7.36 -4.15
CA LYS A 350 -11.91 7.89 -3.80
C LYS A 350 -11.35 7.22 -2.54
N GLN A 351 -12.17 7.02 -1.50
CA GLN A 351 -11.76 6.28 -0.30
C GLN A 351 -11.37 4.82 -0.60
N ARG A 352 -12.05 4.18 -1.55
CA ARG A 352 -11.71 2.83 -2.02
C ARG A 352 -10.36 2.78 -2.75
N ILE A 353 -10.05 3.81 -3.55
CA ILE A 353 -8.74 3.98 -4.17
C ILE A 353 -7.64 4.14 -3.12
N ASP A 354 -7.85 4.96 -2.08
CA ASP A 354 -6.90 5.11 -0.98
C ASP A 354 -6.64 3.78 -0.26
N MET A 355 -7.68 2.96 -0.06
CA MET A 355 -7.53 1.64 0.55
C MET A 355 -6.70 0.69 -0.32
N ALA A 356 -6.95 0.66 -1.63
CA ALA A 356 -6.16 -0.13 -2.57
C ALA A 356 -4.70 0.33 -2.59
N HIS A 357 -4.46 1.64 -2.65
CA HIS A 357 -3.11 2.22 -2.60
C HIS A 357 -2.35 1.84 -1.33
N ASN A 358 -2.98 2.01 -0.16
CA ASN A 358 -2.34 1.69 1.12
C ASN A 358 -2.04 0.18 1.27
N TYR A 359 -2.91 -0.66 0.71
CA TYR A 359 -2.68 -2.10 0.64
C TYR A 359 -1.43 -2.42 -0.19
N LEU A 360 -1.30 -1.86 -1.39
CA LEU A 360 -0.14 -2.06 -2.27
C LEU A 360 1.17 -1.56 -1.63
N MET A 361 1.13 -0.40 -0.97
CA MET A 361 2.29 0.14 -0.24
C MET A 361 2.75 -0.78 0.90
N SER A 362 1.79 -1.46 1.55
CA SER A 362 2.08 -2.40 2.64
C SER A 362 2.49 -3.79 2.13
N HIS A 363 2.23 -4.10 0.86
CA HIS A 363 2.45 -5.40 0.24
C HIS A 363 3.18 -5.25 -1.10
N PRO A 364 4.49 -4.94 -1.09
CA PRO A 364 5.24 -4.59 -2.30
C PRO A 364 5.34 -5.73 -3.33
N GLY A 365 5.03 -6.97 -2.97
CA GLY A 365 4.97 -8.11 -3.90
C GLY A 365 3.64 -8.25 -4.65
N PHE A 366 2.72 -7.30 -4.51
CA PHE A 366 1.48 -7.25 -5.27
C PHE A 366 1.55 -6.08 -6.24
N SER A 367 1.43 -6.39 -7.53
CA SER A 367 1.26 -5.38 -8.57
C SER A 367 -0.21 -5.04 -8.75
N ILE A 368 -0.48 -3.79 -9.08
CA ILE A 368 -1.82 -3.37 -9.47
C ILE A 368 -2.11 -3.80 -10.90
N LEU A 369 -3.35 -4.23 -11.14
CA LEU A 369 -3.83 -4.53 -12.49
C LEU A 369 -3.75 -3.29 -13.38
N ASP A 370 -3.57 -3.54 -14.69
CA ASP A 370 -3.70 -2.48 -15.67
C ASP A 370 -5.09 -1.81 -15.56
N PRO A 371 -5.20 -0.48 -15.80
CA PRO A 371 -6.44 0.24 -15.49
C PRO A 371 -7.67 -0.27 -16.24
N ASP A 372 -7.50 -0.73 -17.49
CA ASP A 372 -8.56 -1.36 -18.28
C ASP A 372 -9.14 -2.60 -17.58
N LYS A 373 -8.29 -3.44 -16.99
CA LYS A 373 -8.72 -4.62 -16.22
C LYS A 373 -9.20 -4.26 -14.82
N TYR A 374 -8.54 -3.31 -14.17
CA TYR A 374 -8.87 -2.87 -12.82
C TYR A 374 -10.27 -2.27 -12.73
N PHE A 375 -10.68 -1.47 -13.73
CA PHE A 375 -12.02 -0.88 -13.82
C PHE A 375 -12.98 -1.65 -14.75
N GLY A 376 -12.47 -2.61 -15.53
CA GLY A 376 -13.23 -3.34 -16.56
C GLY A 376 -14.03 -4.53 -16.04
N ASP A 377 -13.41 -5.39 -15.22
CA ASP A 377 -14.01 -6.66 -14.79
C ASP A 377 -14.48 -6.61 -13.32
N GLN A 378 -15.73 -7.02 -13.09
CA GLN A 378 -16.35 -6.96 -11.77
C GLN A 378 -15.86 -8.08 -10.84
N ASP A 379 -15.40 -9.22 -11.37
CA ASP A 379 -15.13 -10.40 -10.54
C ASP A 379 -13.65 -10.77 -10.40
N MET A 380 -12.76 -10.14 -11.16
CA MET A 380 -11.34 -10.44 -11.08
C MET A 380 -10.73 -10.06 -9.73
N GLN A 381 -9.82 -10.90 -9.21
CA GLN A 381 -9.11 -10.61 -7.96
C GLN A 381 -8.25 -9.36 -8.13
N GLY A 382 -8.36 -8.43 -7.17
CA GLY A 382 -7.66 -7.15 -7.22
C GLY A 382 -8.36 -6.10 -8.09
N SER A 383 -9.54 -6.36 -8.65
CA SER A 383 -10.32 -5.35 -9.37
C SER A 383 -10.86 -4.27 -8.43
N PHE A 384 -11.21 -3.11 -9.00
CA PHE A 384 -11.85 -2.04 -8.26
C PHE A 384 -13.17 -2.50 -7.62
N HIS A 385 -13.93 -3.37 -8.28
CA HIS A 385 -15.22 -3.81 -7.76
C HIS A 385 -15.08 -4.50 -6.41
N ARG A 386 -14.09 -5.39 -6.23
CA ARG A 386 -13.84 -6.09 -4.96
C ARG A 386 -13.47 -5.18 -3.80
N THR A 387 -12.99 -3.97 -4.07
CA THR A 387 -12.71 -2.99 -2.99
C THR A 387 -13.98 -2.53 -2.26
N VAL A 388 -15.18 -2.81 -2.79
CA VAL A 388 -16.44 -2.53 -2.09
C VAL A 388 -16.56 -3.33 -0.79
N VAL A 389 -16.16 -4.60 -0.82
CA VAL A 389 -16.19 -5.49 0.36
C VAL A 389 -15.22 -4.97 1.41
N TRP A 390 -14.06 -4.48 0.98
CA TRP A 390 -13.07 -3.89 1.88
C TRP A 390 -13.62 -2.64 2.54
N TYR A 391 -14.26 -1.77 1.75
CA TYR A 391 -14.88 -0.55 2.25
C TYR A 391 -15.99 -0.83 3.27
N GLN A 392 -16.89 -1.76 2.95
CA GLN A 392 -17.95 -2.20 3.86
C GLN A 392 -17.39 -2.78 5.16
N ASN A 393 -16.35 -3.62 5.07
CA ASN A 393 -15.68 -4.17 6.25
C ASN A 393 -15.03 -3.06 7.09
N LYS A 394 -14.38 -2.08 6.47
CA LYS A 394 -13.80 -0.93 7.17
C LYS A 394 -14.88 -0.10 7.88
N GLU A 395 -16.01 0.18 7.23
CA GLU A 395 -17.12 0.90 7.85
C GLU A 395 -17.75 0.09 8.99
N ARG A 396 -17.95 -1.23 8.82
CA ARG A 396 -18.38 -2.13 9.90
C ARG A 396 -17.41 -2.11 11.07
N SER A 397 -16.10 -2.22 10.82
CA SER A 397 -15.10 -2.14 11.89
C SER A 397 -15.13 -0.78 12.60
N ARG A 398 -15.34 0.32 11.87
CA ARG A 398 -15.50 1.66 12.45
C ARG A 398 -16.74 1.77 13.32
N ILE A 399 -17.86 1.18 12.88
CA ILE A 399 -19.10 1.09 13.65
C ILE A 399 -18.88 0.26 14.92
N MET A 400 -18.36 -0.96 14.78
CA MET A 400 -18.07 -1.86 15.91
C MET A 400 -17.13 -1.24 16.93
N ALA A 401 -16.05 -0.57 16.49
CA ALA A 401 -15.13 0.11 17.40
C ALA A 401 -15.84 1.19 18.24
N ARG A 402 -16.80 1.90 17.65
CA ARG A 402 -17.63 2.88 18.39
C ARG A 402 -18.61 2.19 19.32
N VAL A 403 -19.26 1.10 18.88
CA VAL A 403 -20.15 0.29 19.73
C VAL A 403 -19.40 -0.19 20.97
N TYR A 404 -18.20 -0.76 20.80
CA TYR A 404 -17.37 -1.21 21.91
C TYR A 404 -16.91 -0.06 22.82
N ALA A 405 -16.54 1.09 22.26
CA ALA A 405 -16.18 2.26 23.07
C ALA A 405 -17.36 2.76 23.91
N GLU A 406 -18.57 2.79 23.35
CA GLU A 406 -19.78 3.17 24.08
C GLU A 406 -20.19 2.11 25.10
N ALA A 407 -20.08 0.84 24.76
CA ALA A 407 -20.33 -0.26 25.69
C ALA A 407 -19.35 -0.26 26.87
N ASP A 408 -18.08 0.12 26.66
CA ASP A 408 -17.11 0.26 27.75
C ASP A 408 -17.42 1.48 28.64
N LYS A 409 -17.90 2.60 28.08
CA LYS A 409 -18.40 3.74 28.88
C LYS A 409 -19.61 3.33 29.72
N PHE A 410 -20.56 2.64 29.09
CA PHE A 410 -21.74 2.10 29.75
C PHE A 410 -21.34 1.14 30.89
N ARG A 411 -20.40 0.21 30.65
CA ARG A 411 -19.82 -0.69 31.66
C ARG A 411 -19.24 0.08 32.85
N LYS A 412 -18.55 1.18 32.57
CA LYS A 412 -17.94 2.06 33.60
C LYS A 412 -18.96 2.95 34.31
N GLY A 413 -20.24 2.90 33.95
CA GLY A 413 -21.26 3.79 34.50
C GLY A 413 -21.08 5.26 34.07
N THR A 414 -20.35 5.50 32.97
CA THR A 414 -20.03 6.86 32.49
C THR A 414 -21.13 7.36 31.58
N LEU A 415 -21.72 8.51 31.91
CA LEU A 415 -22.75 9.16 31.11
C LEU A 415 -22.14 9.79 29.84
N THR A 416 -22.89 9.76 28.73
CA THR A 416 -22.43 10.23 27.41
C THR A 416 -22.33 11.75 27.29
N LYS A 417 -23.11 12.53 28.06
CA LYS A 417 -23.05 14.00 28.10
C LYS A 417 -23.44 14.59 29.46
N GLY A 418 -22.76 15.66 29.87
CA GLY A 418 -23.36 16.76 30.65
C GLY A 418 -23.65 16.58 32.14
N TYR A 419 -23.60 15.38 32.71
CA TYR A 419 -23.86 15.17 34.14
C TYR A 419 -22.65 15.51 35.03
N LYS A 420 -22.10 16.72 34.87
CA LYS A 420 -21.18 17.31 35.85
C LYS A 420 -22.01 18.04 36.90
N GLY A 421 -22.52 17.32 37.91
CA GLY A 421 -23.11 18.00 39.08
C GLY A 421 -24.22 17.28 39.84
N ASN A 422 -24.81 16.20 39.32
CA ASN A 422 -25.87 15.50 40.05
C ASN A 422 -25.29 14.47 41.03
N LYS A 423 -25.64 14.60 42.31
CA LYS A 423 -25.23 13.71 43.41
C LYS A 423 -25.75 12.27 43.27
N TYR A 424 -26.66 12.02 42.34
CA TYR A 424 -27.30 10.73 42.14
C TYR A 424 -26.65 9.96 41.00
N LYS A 425 -26.19 8.74 41.29
CA LYS A 425 -25.76 7.79 40.26
C LYS A 425 -26.99 7.40 39.43
N PRO A 426 -26.95 7.51 38.09
CA PRO A 426 -28.05 7.12 37.23
C PRO A 426 -28.37 5.63 37.43
N THR A 427 -29.65 5.28 37.33
CA THR A 427 -30.03 3.87 37.29
C THR A 427 -29.53 3.20 36.02
N LEU A 428 -29.33 1.89 36.06
CA LEU A 428 -28.86 1.13 34.89
C LEU A 428 -29.77 1.30 33.67
N HIS A 429 -31.09 1.36 33.89
CA HIS A 429 -32.07 1.57 32.83
C HIS A 429 -31.94 2.97 32.21
N GLN A 430 -31.75 4.01 33.02
CA GLN A 430 -31.50 5.38 32.52
C GLN A 430 -30.21 5.44 31.73
N LEU A 431 -29.14 4.83 32.25
CA LEU A 431 -27.86 4.78 31.53
C LEU A 431 -28.00 4.07 30.18
N TYR A 432 -28.73 2.96 30.13
CA TYR A 432 -28.98 2.23 28.89
C TYR A 432 -29.80 3.05 27.89
N ALA A 433 -30.87 3.73 28.36
CA ALA A 433 -31.69 4.60 27.54
C ALA A 433 -30.88 5.77 26.97
N ASP A 434 -30.04 6.41 27.79
CA ASP A 434 -29.17 7.52 27.38
C ASP A 434 -28.17 7.08 26.30
N HIS A 435 -27.54 5.91 26.46
CA HIS A 435 -26.62 5.37 25.44
C HIS A 435 -27.37 4.98 24.17
N CYS A 436 -28.58 4.39 24.27
CA CYS A 436 -29.40 4.08 23.09
C CYS A 436 -29.80 5.36 22.33
N GLN A 437 -30.21 6.40 23.03
CA GLN A 437 -30.56 7.70 22.42
C GLN A 437 -29.34 8.39 21.82
N TYR A 438 -28.19 8.32 22.49
CA TYR A 438 -26.95 8.84 21.94
C TYR A 438 -26.54 8.11 20.67
N ILE A 439 -26.62 6.78 20.65
CA ILE A 439 -26.30 5.97 19.48
C ILE A 439 -27.31 6.22 18.34
N SER A 440 -28.60 6.34 18.64
CA SER A 440 -29.62 6.64 17.63
C SER A 440 -29.44 8.02 16.99
N SER A 441 -28.86 8.99 17.72
CA SER A 441 -28.55 10.32 17.18
C SER A 441 -27.55 10.32 16.02
N TYR A 442 -26.78 9.23 15.84
CA TYR A 442 -25.91 9.06 14.67
C TYR A 442 -26.66 8.63 13.40
N GLY A 443 -27.96 8.33 13.49
CA GLY A 443 -28.77 7.88 12.36
C GLY A 443 -28.37 6.51 11.79
N ASN A 444 -27.65 5.69 12.55
CA ASN A 444 -27.22 4.35 12.13
C ASN A 444 -27.94 3.28 12.95
N SER A 445 -28.96 2.65 12.36
CA SER A 445 -29.77 1.61 13.01
C SER A 445 -28.95 0.34 13.32
N GLU A 446 -28.05 -0.06 12.42
CA GLU A 446 -27.17 -1.23 12.60
C GLU A 446 -26.30 -1.08 13.87
N MET A 447 -25.77 0.12 14.11
CA MET A 447 -25.00 0.42 15.32
C MET A 447 -25.83 0.24 16.60
N LEU A 448 -27.09 0.71 16.58
CA LEU A 448 -27.99 0.60 17.72
C LEU A 448 -28.34 -0.87 18.00
N GLU A 449 -28.68 -1.63 16.98
CA GLU A 449 -28.98 -3.07 17.11
C GLU A 449 -27.79 -3.85 17.66
N GLN A 450 -26.57 -3.59 17.14
CA GLN A 450 -25.35 -4.22 17.65
C GLN A 450 -25.07 -3.85 19.11
N PHE A 451 -25.30 -2.61 19.51
CA PHE A 451 -25.15 -2.20 20.91
C PHE A 451 -26.16 -2.91 21.81
N LYS A 452 -27.45 -2.95 21.44
CA LYS A 452 -28.48 -3.66 22.18
C LYS A 452 -28.16 -5.15 22.32
N GLY A 453 -27.73 -5.78 21.23
CA GLY A 453 -27.29 -7.18 21.23
C GLY A 453 -26.08 -7.42 22.13
N PHE A 454 -25.09 -6.53 22.11
CA PHE A 454 -23.91 -6.62 22.98
C PHE A 454 -24.29 -6.54 24.46
N VAL A 455 -25.15 -5.59 24.83
CA VAL A 455 -25.69 -5.41 26.18
C VAL A 455 -26.44 -6.67 26.64
N ALA A 456 -27.35 -7.19 25.81
CA ALA A 456 -28.14 -8.38 26.12
C ALA A 456 -27.30 -9.65 26.31
N GLN A 457 -26.24 -9.83 25.51
CA GLN A 457 -25.35 -11.01 25.59
C GLN A 457 -24.41 -11.00 26.80
N ASN A 458 -24.28 -9.87 27.50
CA ASN A 458 -23.32 -9.69 28.58
C ASN A 458 -23.99 -9.30 29.92
N PRO A 459 -24.92 -10.11 30.46
CA PRO A 459 -25.65 -9.78 31.69
C PRO A 459 -24.75 -9.63 32.92
N GLY A 460 -23.56 -10.23 32.91
CA GLY A 460 -22.55 -10.07 33.95
C GLY A 460 -22.00 -8.65 34.11
N PHE A 461 -22.21 -7.76 33.12
CA PHE A 461 -21.83 -6.36 33.21
C PHE A 461 -22.64 -5.57 34.26
N TYR A 462 -23.71 -6.17 34.79
CA TYR A 462 -24.65 -5.52 35.72
C TYR A 462 -24.46 -5.88 37.19
N ALA A 463 -23.50 -6.74 37.54
CA ALA A 463 -23.34 -7.27 38.89
C ALA A 463 -23.08 -6.20 39.98
N GLY A 464 -22.61 -5.00 39.59
CA GLY A 464 -22.42 -3.85 40.49
C GLY A 464 -23.66 -2.99 40.73
N TYR A 465 -24.76 -3.22 39.99
CA TYR A 465 -26.03 -2.51 40.16
C TYR A 465 -27.01 -3.44 40.86
N SER A 466 -27.43 -3.09 42.08
CA SER A 466 -28.18 -3.95 43.00
C SER A 466 -29.57 -4.42 42.52
N LYS A 467 -30.01 -4.00 41.32
CA LYS A 467 -31.23 -4.47 40.67
C LYS A 467 -30.98 -4.57 39.16
N ALA A 468 -30.86 -5.80 38.64
CA ALA A 468 -30.98 -6.04 37.22
C ALA A 468 -32.39 -5.63 36.75
N PRO A 469 -32.54 -4.87 35.64
CA PRO A 469 -33.85 -4.48 35.12
C PRO A 469 -34.62 -5.75 34.72
N LYS A 470 -35.82 -5.92 35.29
CA LYS A 470 -36.62 -7.14 35.13
C LYS A 470 -37.28 -7.29 33.76
N ASN A 471 -37.25 -6.26 32.90
CA ASN A 471 -37.82 -6.27 31.55
C ASN A 471 -36.82 -5.58 30.59
N ILE A 472 -36.17 -6.37 29.72
CA ILE A 472 -35.37 -5.88 28.57
C ILE A 472 -35.92 -6.51 27.28
N ASP A 473 -37.25 -6.59 27.17
CA ASP A 473 -37.93 -6.97 25.92
C ASP A 473 -38.32 -5.73 25.12
#